data_AF-A0AAE6EPH5-F1
#
_entry.id   AF-A0AAE6EPH5-F1
#
_cell.length_a   1.000
_cell.length_b   1.000
_cell.length_c   1.000
_cell.angle_alpha   90.00
_cell.angle_beta   90.00
_cell.angle_gamma   90.00
#
_symmetry.space_group_name_H-M   'P 1'
#
loop_
_entity.id
_entity.type
_entity.pdbx_description
1 polymer ?
#
loop_
_entity_poly.entity_id
_entity_poly.type
_entity_poly.pdbx_seq_one_letter_code
_entity_poly.pdbx_strand_id
1 'polypeptide(L)'
;MTKDKKTKYCQTCGIPLDIDYDNLGGGTNVEYCDYCLKHGVKGYDFSMDYLIYLWGLFPEEYYKEAGISYTSAEIREVMSNRLPRIKRWKQKINTAHVLYELIMRVQEYINRHLFDELILDSISQMVGISKYHFRRVFKAVCGENIGLYIQRLRLEYIAFKLISTDISVTELVYRTNYQNKHTLSRAFKSYFGCTIPEFRRLHSNASPDGMNPVYITPLIKRIPLVRIAYLKLEWTEHITHDFTVLWEQVLSLSKSYNLQSNGGRFISLTLDCPLISSEEKARFLVGITIPTSFSVPKGFFTYEIDAGEYAIFHFKGLYHELNRVYRYIYIDWLPTSGYTLREPYTFETYLNTPEKTSVSELRTDIYVPVMRKKK
;
A
#
# COMPACT_ATOMS: atom_id res chain seq x y z
N MET A 1 39.43 -19.94 -33.16
CA MET A 1 38.16 -20.10 -32.44
C MET A 1 38.40 -19.91 -30.95
N THR A 2 38.54 -18.66 -30.51
CA THR A 2 38.61 -18.29 -29.09
C THR A 2 37.19 -18.37 -28.52
N LYS A 3 36.97 -19.31 -27.59
CA LYS A 3 35.72 -19.35 -26.81
C LYS A 3 35.57 -18.02 -26.08
N ASP A 4 34.49 -17.28 -26.36
CA ASP A 4 34.01 -16.17 -25.54
C ASP A 4 33.88 -16.65 -24.09
N LYS A 5 34.90 -16.40 -23.27
CA LYS A 5 34.82 -16.66 -21.83
C LYS A 5 33.88 -15.62 -21.25
N LYS A 6 32.64 -16.02 -21.01
CA LYS A 6 31.65 -15.19 -20.32
C LYS A 6 32.23 -14.74 -18.97
N THR A 7 32.51 -13.45 -18.84
CA THR A 7 33.13 -12.87 -17.63
C THR A 7 32.33 -13.25 -16.39
N LYS A 8 33.00 -13.80 -15.38
CA LYS A 8 32.37 -14.14 -14.09
C LYS A 8 32.44 -12.95 -13.14
N TYR A 9 31.42 -12.78 -12.30
CA TYR A 9 31.34 -11.68 -11.35
C TYR A 9 31.11 -12.16 -9.92
N CYS A 10 31.69 -11.45 -8.96
CA CYS A 10 31.55 -11.71 -7.53
C CYS A 10 30.07 -11.64 -7.13
N GLN A 11 29.58 -12.67 -6.46
CA GLN A 11 28.17 -12.79 -6.07
C GLN A 11 27.76 -11.90 -4.87
N THR A 12 28.69 -11.11 -4.33
CA THR A 12 28.49 -10.13 -3.26
C THR A 12 28.56 -8.70 -3.77
N CYS A 13 29.55 -8.36 -4.59
CA CYS A 13 29.85 -6.99 -4.96
C CYS A 13 29.86 -6.69 -6.47
N GLY A 14 29.76 -7.72 -7.32
CA GLY A 14 29.60 -7.55 -8.77
C GLY A 14 30.88 -7.22 -9.54
N ILE A 15 32.05 -7.19 -8.91
CA ILE A 15 33.35 -7.03 -9.59
C ILE A 15 33.69 -8.28 -10.42
N PRO A 16 34.40 -8.18 -11.56
CA PRO A 16 34.90 -9.34 -12.29
C PRO A 16 35.78 -10.24 -11.40
N LEU A 17 35.59 -11.56 -11.51
CA LEU A 17 36.39 -12.59 -10.83
C LEU A 17 37.55 -13.10 -11.69
N ASP A 18 37.58 -12.72 -12.97
CA ASP A 18 38.64 -13.12 -13.90
C ASP A 18 39.89 -12.22 -13.76
N ILE A 19 39.91 -11.39 -12.72
CA ILE A 19 41.01 -10.50 -12.32
C ILE A 19 41.76 -11.24 -11.21
N ASP A 20 43.06 -11.45 -11.39
CA ASP A 20 43.90 -12.23 -10.48
C ASP A 20 44.29 -11.35 -9.29
N TYR A 21 43.40 -11.31 -8.28
CA TYR A 21 43.59 -10.44 -7.12
C TYR A 21 44.56 -10.98 -6.06
N ASP A 22 45.14 -12.18 -6.23
CA ASP A 22 46.02 -12.77 -5.22
C ASP A 22 47.32 -13.41 -5.77
N ASN A 23 48.42 -12.77 -5.41
CA ASN A 23 49.74 -13.40 -5.21
C ASN A 23 49.79 -14.29 -3.94
N LEU A 24 48.66 -14.76 -3.41
CA LEU A 24 48.59 -15.51 -2.15
C LEU A 24 47.69 -16.74 -2.30
N GLY A 25 48.34 -17.88 -2.52
CA GLY A 25 47.69 -19.17 -2.70
C GLY A 25 46.78 -19.59 -1.54
N GLY A 26 45.54 -19.96 -1.89
CA GLY A 26 44.63 -20.67 -1.00
C GLY A 26 43.26 -20.88 -1.62
N GLY A 27 43.02 -22.08 -2.19
CA GLY A 27 41.69 -22.62 -2.57
C GLY A 27 40.81 -21.73 -3.45
N THR A 28 40.72 -22.04 -4.75
CA THR A 28 39.98 -21.27 -5.76
C THR A 28 38.49 -21.06 -5.43
N ASN A 29 38.17 -19.94 -4.80
CA ASN A 29 36.80 -19.48 -4.64
C ASN A 29 36.29 -18.90 -5.97
N VAL A 30 35.47 -19.68 -6.68
CA VAL A 30 34.97 -19.33 -8.02
C VAL A 30 33.74 -18.41 -8.02
N GLU A 31 33.22 -18.02 -6.86
CA GLU A 31 31.99 -17.22 -6.74
C GLU A 31 32.15 -15.85 -6.07
N TYR A 32 33.19 -15.63 -5.28
CA TYR A 32 33.39 -14.40 -4.51
C TYR A 32 34.83 -13.89 -4.63
N CYS A 33 35.02 -12.57 -4.64
CA CYS A 33 36.35 -11.97 -4.58
C CYS A 33 36.88 -11.93 -3.15
N ASP A 34 38.20 -11.86 -3.00
CA ASP A 34 38.89 -11.95 -1.71
C ASP A 34 38.55 -10.81 -0.75
N TYR A 35 38.25 -9.63 -1.28
CA TYR A 35 37.74 -8.50 -0.51
C TYR A 35 36.38 -8.77 0.15
N CYS A 36 35.51 -9.50 -0.54
CA CYS A 36 34.17 -9.84 -0.04
C CYS A 36 34.17 -11.04 0.90
N LEU A 37 35.18 -11.90 0.80
CA LEU A 37 35.26 -13.14 1.56
C LEU A 37 36.70 -13.41 2.02
N LYS A 38 37.13 -12.74 3.09
CA LYS A 38 38.44 -12.99 3.71
C LYS A 38 38.33 -14.17 4.69
N HIS A 39 39.03 -15.27 4.45
CA HIS A 39 39.00 -16.49 5.27
C HIS A 39 37.59 -17.03 5.55
N GLY A 40 36.67 -16.92 4.58
CA GLY A 40 35.27 -17.38 4.75
C GLY A 40 34.35 -16.42 5.52
N VAL A 41 34.85 -15.26 5.97
CA VAL A 41 34.06 -14.27 6.71
C VAL A 41 33.80 -13.04 5.83
N LYS A 42 32.54 -12.56 5.82
CA LYS A 42 32.18 -11.31 5.14
C LYS A 42 32.76 -10.13 5.92
N GLY A 43 33.70 -9.41 5.30
CA GLY A 43 34.38 -8.28 5.95
C GLY A 43 33.49 -7.04 6.17
N TYR A 44 32.50 -6.79 5.31
CA TYR A 44 31.70 -5.56 5.33
C TYR A 44 30.27 -5.75 4.81
N ASP A 45 29.26 -5.07 5.41
CA ASP A 45 27.86 -5.03 4.93
C ASP A 45 27.46 -3.63 4.42
N PHE A 46 28.05 -3.21 3.30
CA PHE A 46 27.65 -1.99 2.60
C PHE A 46 26.25 -2.09 1.99
N SER A 47 25.51 -0.98 1.89
CA SER A 47 24.26 -0.91 1.09
C SER A 47 24.56 -1.03 -0.41
N MET A 48 23.55 -1.34 -1.23
CA MET A 48 23.73 -1.43 -2.69
C MET A 48 24.15 -0.08 -3.26
N ASP A 49 23.50 1.00 -2.83
CA ASP A 49 23.77 2.36 -3.30
C ASP A 49 25.17 2.82 -2.93
N TYR A 50 25.62 2.53 -1.71
CA TYR A 50 26.99 2.87 -1.30
C TYR A 50 28.02 2.06 -2.10
N LEU A 51 27.71 0.80 -2.41
CA LEU A 51 28.57 -0.01 -3.26
C LEU A 51 28.64 0.55 -4.69
N ILE A 52 27.51 0.93 -5.29
CA ILE A 52 27.44 1.59 -6.61
C ILE A 52 28.24 2.90 -6.59
N TYR A 53 28.11 3.68 -5.53
CA TYR A 53 28.87 4.91 -5.32
C TYR A 53 30.38 4.64 -5.31
N LEU A 54 30.85 3.68 -4.50
CA LEU A 54 32.25 3.30 -4.41
C LEU A 54 32.81 2.86 -5.77
N TRP A 55 32.06 2.05 -6.53
CA TRP A 55 32.46 1.64 -7.88
C TRP A 55 32.61 2.80 -8.85
N GLY A 56 31.80 3.84 -8.69
CA GLY A 56 31.87 5.04 -9.51
C GLY A 56 33.00 6.00 -9.15
N LEU A 57 33.73 5.81 -8.05
CA LEU A 57 34.84 6.69 -7.66
C LEU A 57 36.07 6.44 -8.53
N PHE A 58 36.41 5.17 -8.78
CA PHE A 58 37.65 4.78 -9.48
C PHE A 58 37.40 3.60 -10.46
N PRO A 59 36.58 3.77 -11.51
CA PRO A 59 36.21 2.69 -12.43
C PRO A 59 37.41 2.05 -13.13
N GLU A 60 38.43 2.85 -13.46
CA GLU A 60 39.68 2.41 -14.09
C GLU A 60 40.37 1.31 -13.26
N GLU A 61 40.47 1.50 -11.94
CA GLU A 61 41.22 0.61 -11.05
C GLU A 61 40.61 -0.79 -10.98
N TYR A 62 39.29 -0.90 -11.16
CA TYR A 62 38.57 -2.15 -11.04
C TYR A 62 38.46 -2.96 -12.34
N TYR A 63 38.65 -2.31 -13.51
CA TYR A 63 38.47 -2.95 -14.82
C TYR A 63 39.72 -2.93 -15.71
N LYS A 64 40.80 -2.31 -15.24
CA LYS A 64 42.10 -2.23 -15.94
C LYS A 64 42.55 -3.58 -16.52
N GLU A 65 42.49 -4.63 -15.72
CA GLU A 65 42.96 -5.97 -16.11
C GLU A 65 41.99 -6.72 -17.01
N ALA A 66 40.69 -6.36 -16.97
CA ALA A 66 39.69 -6.92 -17.86
C ALA A 66 39.73 -6.29 -19.27
N GLY A 67 40.55 -5.25 -19.49
CA GLY A 67 40.61 -4.51 -20.75
C GLY A 67 39.34 -3.72 -21.06
N ILE A 68 38.52 -3.44 -20.03
CA ILE A 68 37.25 -2.72 -20.16
C ILE A 68 37.45 -1.32 -19.57
N SER A 69 37.07 -0.29 -20.32
CA SER A 69 37.06 1.08 -19.84
C SER A 69 35.62 1.55 -19.65
N TYR A 70 35.32 2.06 -18.47
CA TYR A 70 34.04 2.67 -18.13
C TYR A 70 34.28 4.03 -17.51
N THR A 71 33.46 5.01 -17.88
CA THR A 71 33.31 6.24 -17.09
C THR A 71 32.60 5.96 -15.77
N SER A 72 32.69 6.88 -14.81
CA SER A 72 31.96 6.80 -13.53
C SER A 72 30.44 6.68 -13.70
N ALA A 73 29.87 7.27 -14.75
CA ALA A 73 28.43 7.17 -15.02
C ALA A 73 28.07 5.77 -15.57
N GLU A 74 28.82 5.29 -16.56
CA GLU A 74 28.60 3.98 -17.17
C GLU A 74 28.77 2.85 -16.15
N ILE A 75 29.78 2.91 -15.28
CA ILE A 75 29.95 1.86 -14.27
C ILE A 75 28.80 1.83 -13.27
N ARG A 76 28.27 3.00 -12.90
CA ARG A 76 27.12 3.09 -11.99
C ARG A 76 25.90 2.46 -12.63
N GLU A 77 25.63 2.74 -13.91
CA GLU A 77 24.54 2.11 -14.66
C GLU A 77 24.71 0.59 -14.78
N VAL A 78 25.92 0.14 -15.12
CA VAL A 78 26.26 -1.29 -15.20
C VAL A 78 26.03 -1.97 -13.85
N MET A 79 26.45 -1.36 -12.74
CA MET A 79 26.27 -1.91 -11.41
C MET A 79 24.80 -1.87 -10.95
N SER A 80 24.07 -0.80 -11.22
CA SER A 80 22.62 -0.71 -10.98
C SER A 80 21.85 -1.84 -11.68
N ASN A 81 22.28 -2.24 -12.87
CA ASN A 81 21.69 -3.36 -13.61
C ASN A 81 22.18 -4.75 -13.12
N ARG A 82 23.45 -4.86 -12.70
CA ARG A 82 24.08 -6.14 -12.34
C ARG A 82 23.78 -6.56 -10.91
N LEU A 83 23.92 -5.65 -9.94
CA LEU A 83 23.83 -5.97 -8.52
C LEU A 83 22.49 -6.61 -8.14
N PRO A 84 21.31 -6.16 -8.63
CA PRO A 84 20.04 -6.83 -8.31
C PRO A 84 19.97 -8.31 -8.70
N ARG A 85 20.82 -8.76 -9.64
CA ARG A 85 20.78 -10.12 -10.21
C ARG A 85 21.73 -11.11 -9.53
N ILE A 86 22.74 -10.64 -8.77
CA ILE A 86 23.72 -11.52 -8.09
C ILE A 86 23.20 -12.03 -6.73
N LYS A 87 23.72 -13.17 -6.25
CA LYS A 87 23.13 -13.92 -5.11
C LYS A 87 22.82 -13.07 -3.88
N ARG A 88 23.76 -12.23 -3.39
CA ARG A 88 23.56 -11.41 -2.17
C ARG A 88 22.31 -10.55 -2.26
N TRP A 89 22.16 -9.82 -3.37
CA TRP A 89 21.11 -8.82 -3.52
C TRP A 89 19.81 -9.44 -4.00
N LYS A 90 19.89 -10.43 -4.90
CA LYS A 90 18.72 -11.23 -5.30
C LYS A 90 18.05 -11.87 -4.08
N GLN A 91 18.85 -12.41 -3.15
CA GLN A 91 18.33 -12.93 -1.88
C GLN A 91 17.70 -11.83 -1.02
N LYS A 92 18.37 -10.69 -0.82
CA LYS A 92 17.81 -9.56 -0.03
C LYS A 92 16.49 -9.04 -0.63
N ILE A 93 16.40 -8.88 -1.95
CA ILE A 93 15.18 -8.44 -2.67
C ILE A 93 14.06 -9.46 -2.50
N ASN A 94 14.35 -10.75 -2.68
CA ASN A 94 13.37 -11.82 -2.46
C ASN A 94 12.85 -11.80 -1.02
N THR A 95 13.73 -11.64 -0.02
CA THR A 95 13.31 -11.54 1.37
C THR A 95 12.43 -10.31 1.61
N ALA A 96 12.78 -9.15 1.07
CA ALA A 96 11.98 -7.93 1.24
C ALA A 96 10.59 -8.07 0.63
N HIS A 97 10.48 -8.66 -0.56
CA HIS A 97 9.21 -8.95 -1.21
C HIS A 97 8.33 -9.89 -0.37
N VAL A 98 8.90 -11.01 0.11
CA VAL A 98 8.19 -11.94 0.99
C VAL A 98 7.73 -11.24 2.27
N LEU A 99 8.60 -10.43 2.90
CA LEU A 99 8.25 -9.68 4.10
C LEU A 99 7.11 -8.69 3.85
N TYR A 100 7.11 -7.98 2.71
CA TYR A 100 6.01 -7.09 2.34
C TYR A 100 4.68 -7.84 2.17
N GLU A 101 4.69 -8.98 1.46
CA GLU A 101 3.50 -9.83 1.33
C GLU A 101 2.95 -10.32 2.68
N LEU A 102 3.84 -10.67 3.62
CA LEU A 102 3.46 -11.04 4.98
C LEU A 102 2.78 -9.87 5.72
N ILE A 103 3.30 -8.65 5.59
CA ILE A 103 2.67 -7.46 6.19
C ILE A 103 1.30 -7.18 5.56
N MET A 104 1.14 -7.30 4.25
CA MET A 104 -0.15 -7.12 3.59
C MET A 104 -1.21 -8.09 4.14
N ARG A 105 -0.84 -9.37 4.33
CA ARG A 105 -1.72 -10.38 4.94
C ARG A 105 -2.10 -10.03 6.38
N VAL A 106 -1.15 -9.53 7.17
CA VAL A 106 -1.42 -9.11 8.56
C VAL A 106 -2.34 -7.89 8.61
N GLN A 107 -2.16 -6.92 7.72
CA GLN A 107 -3.05 -5.77 7.67
C GLN A 107 -4.48 -6.17 7.30
N GLU A 108 -4.65 -7.08 6.35
CA GLU A 108 -5.97 -7.65 6.02
C GLU A 108 -6.60 -8.36 7.22
N TYR A 109 -5.81 -9.12 7.98
CA TYR A 109 -6.26 -9.72 9.23
C TYR A 109 -6.68 -8.66 10.25
N ILE A 110 -5.85 -7.63 10.49
CA ILE A 110 -6.18 -6.52 11.41
C ILE A 110 -7.48 -5.82 10.98
N ASN A 111 -7.67 -5.58 9.69
CA ASN A 111 -8.87 -4.94 9.15
C ASN A 111 -10.14 -5.76 9.45
N ARG A 112 -10.09 -7.08 9.33
CA ARG A 112 -11.23 -7.99 9.62
C ARG A 112 -11.47 -8.19 11.11
N HIS A 113 -10.42 -8.07 11.93
CA HIS A 113 -10.41 -8.38 13.35
C HIS A 113 -10.13 -7.13 14.21
N LEU A 114 -10.52 -5.95 13.73
CA LEU A 114 -10.07 -4.67 14.27
C LEU A 114 -10.34 -4.52 15.76
N PHE A 115 -11.47 -5.04 16.26
CA PHE A 115 -11.88 -4.94 17.67
C PHE A 115 -11.67 -6.23 18.47
N ASP A 116 -11.05 -7.24 17.87
CA ASP A 116 -10.71 -8.49 18.55
C ASP A 116 -9.43 -8.33 19.39
N GLU A 117 -9.09 -9.37 20.15
CA GLU A 117 -7.85 -9.42 20.91
C GLU A 117 -6.65 -9.69 19.98
N LEU A 118 -5.98 -8.61 19.58
CA LEU A 118 -4.84 -8.64 18.66
C LEU A 118 -3.52 -8.79 19.43
N ILE A 119 -3.20 -10.01 19.86
CA ILE A 119 -1.95 -10.34 20.56
C ILE A 119 -0.78 -10.40 19.58
N LEU A 120 0.28 -9.64 19.86
CA LEU A 120 1.46 -9.57 18.99
C LEU A 120 2.11 -10.93 18.74
N ASP A 121 2.20 -11.77 19.77
CA ASP A 121 2.81 -13.09 19.65
C ASP A 121 2.01 -13.96 18.67
N SER A 122 0.68 -13.96 18.75
CA SER A 122 -0.21 -14.66 17.80
C SER A 122 -0.06 -14.14 16.38
N ILE A 123 0.00 -12.82 16.19
CA ILE A 123 0.20 -12.21 14.86
C ILE A 123 1.57 -12.60 14.28
N SER A 124 2.63 -12.56 15.10
CA SER A 124 3.97 -12.91 14.64
C SER A 124 4.12 -14.40 14.28
N GLN A 125 3.42 -15.28 15.01
CA GLN A 125 3.35 -16.71 14.70
C GLN A 125 2.59 -16.97 13.39
N MET A 126 1.51 -16.22 13.11
CA MET A 126 0.75 -16.32 11.86
C MET A 126 1.64 -16.15 10.60
N VAL A 127 2.69 -15.33 10.71
CA VAL A 127 3.63 -15.03 9.62
C VAL A 127 5.00 -15.69 9.77
N GLY A 128 5.22 -16.51 10.80
CA GLY A 128 6.42 -17.31 10.97
C GLY A 128 7.71 -16.53 11.23
N ILE A 129 7.63 -15.31 11.80
CA ILE A 129 8.81 -14.50 12.13
C ILE A 129 8.79 -14.03 13.60
N SER A 130 9.97 -13.77 14.17
CA SER A 130 10.05 -13.35 15.57
C SER A 130 9.36 -12.00 15.81
N LYS A 131 8.77 -11.81 17.00
CA LYS A 131 8.08 -10.57 17.39
C LYS A 131 8.94 -9.30 17.20
N TYR A 132 10.25 -9.40 17.45
CA TYR A 132 11.18 -8.28 17.29
C TYR A 132 11.44 -7.96 15.83
N HIS A 133 11.60 -8.98 14.98
CA HIS A 133 11.76 -8.76 13.54
C HIS A 133 10.47 -8.22 12.93
N PHE A 134 9.33 -8.84 13.27
CA PHE A 134 8.00 -8.40 12.83
C PHE A 134 7.73 -6.94 13.16
N ARG A 135 7.98 -6.48 14.38
CA ARG A 135 7.82 -5.06 14.76
C ARG A 135 8.63 -4.11 13.87
N ARG A 136 9.88 -4.47 13.55
CA ARG A 136 10.74 -3.65 12.69
C ARG A 136 10.22 -3.61 11.25
N VAL A 137 9.85 -4.77 10.71
CA VAL A 137 9.33 -4.89 9.34
C VAL A 137 7.99 -4.17 9.21
N PHE A 138 7.07 -4.36 10.15
CA PHE A 138 5.77 -3.67 10.15
C PHE A 138 5.96 -2.16 10.18
N LYS A 139 6.82 -1.63 11.06
CA LYS A 139 7.09 -0.18 11.09
C LYS A 139 7.72 0.33 9.79
N ALA A 140 8.62 -0.44 9.17
CA ALA A 140 9.24 -0.06 7.91
C ALA A 140 8.24 -0.02 6.74
N VAL A 141 7.24 -0.91 6.75
CA VAL A 141 6.22 -1.00 5.68
C VAL A 141 5.05 -0.03 5.91
N CYS A 142 4.58 0.11 7.14
CA CYS A 142 3.37 0.88 7.46
C CYS A 142 3.66 2.29 7.99
N GLY A 143 4.93 2.67 8.16
CA GLY A 143 5.35 3.96 8.73
C GLY A 143 5.21 4.07 10.26
N GLU A 144 4.40 3.23 10.90
CA GLU A 144 4.12 3.31 12.34
C GLU A 144 4.20 1.95 13.06
N ASN A 145 4.27 2.01 14.40
CA ASN A 145 4.24 0.78 15.21
C ASN A 145 2.86 0.13 15.14
N ILE A 146 2.80 -1.20 15.07
CA ILE A 146 1.53 -1.95 15.02
C ILE A 146 0.51 -1.57 16.11
N GLY A 147 0.96 -1.29 17.34
CA GLY A 147 0.04 -0.88 18.41
C GLY A 147 -0.62 0.47 18.11
N LEU A 148 0.17 1.43 17.62
CA LEU A 148 -0.32 2.74 17.21
C LEU A 148 -1.20 2.63 15.96
N TYR A 149 -0.82 1.78 15.00
CA TYR A 149 -1.62 1.47 13.81
C TYR A 149 -3.01 0.99 14.18
N ILE A 150 -3.11 -0.07 15.00
CA ILE A 150 -4.38 -0.64 15.45
C ILE A 150 -5.20 0.40 16.22
N GLN A 151 -4.56 1.14 17.14
CA GLN A 151 -5.23 2.17 17.92
C GLN A 151 -5.81 3.27 17.04
N ARG A 152 -5.03 3.74 16.04
CA ARG A 152 -5.48 4.72 15.06
C ARG A 152 -6.71 4.23 14.32
N LEU A 153 -6.64 3.04 13.71
CA LEU A 153 -7.76 2.48 12.95
C LEU A 153 -9.04 2.33 13.80
N ARG A 154 -8.89 1.90 15.06
CA ARG A 154 -10.01 1.82 16.01
C ARG A 154 -10.65 3.20 16.26
N LEU A 155 -9.83 4.22 16.52
CA LEU A 155 -10.31 5.57 16.80
C LEU A 155 -10.92 6.25 15.58
N GLU A 156 -10.34 6.06 14.39
CA GLU A 156 -10.89 6.56 13.13
C GLU A 156 -12.22 5.89 12.77
N TYR A 157 -12.35 4.58 13.00
CA TYR A 157 -13.63 3.88 12.87
C TYR A 157 -14.69 4.44 13.84
N ILE A 158 -14.31 4.72 15.10
CA ILE A 158 -15.21 5.29 16.09
C ILE A 158 -15.66 6.69 15.67
N ALA A 159 -14.72 7.55 15.24
CA ALA A 159 -15.03 8.86 14.69
C ALA A 159 -16.01 8.76 13.51
N PHE A 160 -15.83 7.77 12.63
CA PHE A 160 -16.71 7.55 11.50
C PHE A 160 -18.14 7.22 11.94
N LYS A 161 -18.29 6.32 12.91
CA LYS A 161 -19.59 6.00 13.47
C LYS A 161 -20.22 7.17 14.21
N LEU A 162 -19.43 8.03 14.84
CA LEU A 162 -19.93 9.22 15.54
C LEU A 162 -20.56 10.27 14.61
N ILE A 163 -20.08 10.38 13.36
CA ILE A 163 -20.56 11.38 12.39
C ILE A 163 -21.60 10.83 11.42
N SER A 164 -21.59 9.51 11.17
CA SER A 164 -22.50 8.85 10.22
C SER A 164 -23.73 8.23 10.87
N THR A 165 -23.82 8.22 12.21
CA THR A 165 -24.94 7.60 12.95
C THR A 165 -25.20 8.31 14.29
N ASP A 166 -26.40 8.10 14.85
CA ASP A 166 -26.78 8.58 16.19
C ASP A 166 -26.33 7.64 17.32
N ILE A 167 -25.32 6.79 17.08
CA ILE A 167 -24.86 5.78 18.05
C ILE A 167 -24.49 6.42 19.40
N SER A 168 -24.93 5.84 20.50
CA SER A 168 -24.53 6.35 21.83
C SER A 168 -23.09 5.99 22.17
N VAL A 169 -22.44 6.76 23.05
CA VAL A 169 -21.09 6.43 23.54
C VAL A 169 -21.10 5.08 24.27
N THR A 170 -22.19 4.74 24.97
CA THR A 170 -22.35 3.44 25.63
C THR A 170 -22.32 2.30 24.60
N GLU A 171 -23.07 2.45 23.50
CA GLU A 171 -23.14 1.46 22.44
C GLU A 171 -21.80 1.31 21.70
N LEU A 172 -21.07 2.42 21.49
CA LEU A 172 -19.73 2.37 20.91
C LEU A 172 -18.78 1.54 21.76
N VAL A 173 -18.76 1.74 23.08
CA VAL A 173 -17.92 0.96 24.00
C VAL A 173 -18.22 -0.53 23.88
N TYR A 174 -19.51 -0.90 23.86
CA TYR A 174 -19.95 -2.29 23.68
C TYR A 174 -19.48 -2.90 22.36
N ARG A 175 -19.57 -2.16 21.25
CA ARG A 175 -19.20 -2.66 19.91
C ARG A 175 -17.70 -2.67 19.62
N THR A 176 -16.92 -1.85 20.31
CA THR A 176 -15.49 -1.64 20.02
C THR A 176 -14.56 -2.27 21.05
N ASN A 177 -15.11 -3.07 21.97
CA ASN A 177 -14.39 -3.80 23.00
C ASN A 177 -13.44 -2.92 23.85
N TYR A 178 -13.72 -1.62 23.96
CA TYR A 178 -13.06 -0.74 24.92
C TYR A 178 -13.58 -1.10 26.32
N GLN A 179 -12.70 -1.15 27.31
CA GLN A 179 -13.07 -1.59 28.67
C GLN A 179 -14.16 -0.72 29.32
N ASN A 180 -14.12 0.60 29.10
CA ASN A 180 -15.10 1.53 29.64
C ASN A 180 -15.07 2.89 28.90
N LYS A 181 -16.06 3.74 29.22
CA LYS A 181 -16.22 5.09 28.64
C LYS A 181 -15.04 6.03 28.93
N HIS A 182 -14.38 5.89 30.07
CA HIS A 182 -13.25 6.73 30.45
C HIS A 182 -12.03 6.44 29.57
N THR A 183 -11.71 5.15 29.38
CA THR A 183 -10.61 4.71 28.52
C THR A 183 -10.83 5.16 27.07
N LEU A 184 -12.05 4.98 26.55
CA LEU A 184 -12.39 5.46 25.21
C LEU A 184 -12.27 6.98 25.10
N SER A 185 -12.89 7.74 26.00
CA SER A 185 -12.86 9.20 25.96
C SER A 185 -11.44 9.76 26.05
N ARG A 186 -10.57 9.16 26.89
CA ARG A 186 -9.17 9.57 27.03
C ARG A 186 -8.38 9.30 25.76
N ALA A 187 -8.51 8.11 25.18
CA ALA A 187 -7.84 7.74 23.94
C ALA A 187 -8.31 8.62 22.77
N PHE A 188 -9.61 8.85 22.66
CA PHE A 188 -10.21 9.69 21.62
C PHE A 188 -9.72 11.14 21.71
N LYS A 189 -9.77 11.73 22.92
CA LYS A 189 -9.27 13.10 23.14
C LYS A 189 -7.78 13.23 22.88
N SER A 190 -6.99 12.21 23.21
CA SER A 190 -5.56 12.21 22.93
C SER A 190 -5.24 12.16 21.44
N TYR A 191 -6.11 11.54 20.63
CA TYR A 191 -5.89 11.39 19.19
C TYR A 191 -6.46 12.56 18.38
N PHE A 192 -7.71 12.95 18.63
CA PHE A 192 -8.41 14.01 17.87
C PHE A 192 -8.30 15.40 18.49
N GLY A 193 -7.67 15.53 19.67
CA GLY A 193 -7.53 16.81 20.38
C GLY A 193 -8.82 17.35 21.01
N CYS A 194 -9.98 16.70 20.79
CA CYS A 194 -11.28 17.11 21.32
C CYS A 194 -12.06 15.93 21.90
N THR A 195 -13.09 16.24 22.71
CA THR A 195 -13.96 15.21 23.29
C THR A 195 -14.94 14.66 22.25
N ILE A 196 -15.50 13.47 22.51
CA ILE A 196 -16.49 12.83 21.64
C ILE A 196 -17.72 13.75 21.34
N PRO A 197 -18.34 14.41 22.34
CA PRO A 197 -19.45 15.33 22.07
C PRO A 197 -19.04 16.53 21.21
N GLU A 198 -17.85 17.10 21.46
CA GLU A 198 -17.32 18.21 20.65
C GLU A 198 -17.07 17.78 19.21
N PHE A 199 -16.46 16.61 19.01
CA PHE A 199 -16.22 16.04 17.68
C PHE A 199 -17.52 15.87 16.91
N ARG A 200 -18.54 15.26 17.52
CA ARG A 200 -19.86 15.11 16.90
C ARG A 200 -20.45 16.47 16.50
N ARG A 201 -20.43 17.46 17.40
CA ARG A 201 -20.96 18.79 17.13
C ARG A 201 -20.26 19.48 15.95
N LEU A 202 -18.92 19.39 15.89
CA LEU A 202 -18.13 20.02 14.84
C LEU A 202 -18.37 19.37 13.47
N HIS A 203 -18.47 18.05 13.42
CA HIS A 203 -18.55 17.32 12.16
C HIS A 203 -19.99 17.06 11.66
N SER A 204 -21.00 17.06 12.53
CA SER A 204 -22.41 16.92 12.12
C SER A 204 -23.01 18.22 11.58
N ASN A 205 -22.54 19.39 12.04
CA ASN A 205 -23.14 20.69 11.70
C ASN A 205 -22.29 21.56 10.75
N ALA A 206 -21.07 21.14 10.40
CA ALA A 206 -20.25 21.89 9.45
C ALA A 206 -20.80 21.73 8.03
N SER A 207 -21.65 22.65 7.60
CA SER A 207 -21.73 23.01 6.18
C SER A 207 -20.40 23.66 5.83
N PRO A 208 -19.65 23.17 4.81
CA PRO A 208 -18.49 23.91 4.33
C PRO A 208 -18.98 25.28 3.86
N ASP A 209 -18.52 26.33 4.55
CA ASP A 209 -18.91 27.72 4.27
C ASP A 209 -18.84 27.99 2.76
N GLY A 210 -19.98 28.41 2.19
CA GLY A 210 -20.06 28.95 0.82
C GLY A 210 -20.10 27.95 -0.34
N MET A 211 -20.16 26.63 -0.12
CA MET A 211 -20.25 25.66 -1.22
C MET A 211 -21.68 25.12 -1.44
N ASN A 212 -22.11 25.06 -2.70
CA ASN A 212 -23.41 24.48 -3.07
C ASN A 212 -23.53 23.02 -2.58
N PRO A 213 -24.67 22.63 -1.99
CA PRO A 213 -24.89 21.26 -1.56
C PRO A 213 -24.89 20.31 -2.76
N VAL A 214 -24.20 19.18 -2.61
CA VAL A 214 -24.20 18.10 -3.59
C VAL A 214 -25.38 17.20 -3.29
N TYR A 215 -26.31 17.05 -4.23
CA TYR A 215 -27.45 16.13 -4.10
C TYR A 215 -27.39 15.11 -5.23
N ILE A 216 -27.16 13.84 -4.88
CA ILE A 216 -27.07 12.73 -5.83
C ILE A 216 -27.97 11.61 -5.35
N THR A 217 -28.99 11.29 -6.13
CA THR A 217 -29.84 10.12 -5.85
C THR A 217 -29.10 8.85 -6.22
N PRO A 218 -28.89 7.90 -5.28
CA PRO A 218 -28.18 6.67 -5.60
C PRO A 218 -29.07 5.67 -6.34
N LEU A 219 -28.44 4.87 -7.21
CA LEU A 219 -29.01 3.64 -7.74
C LEU A 219 -28.71 2.49 -6.77
N ILE A 220 -29.75 1.87 -6.22
CA ILE A 220 -29.58 0.66 -5.40
C ILE A 220 -29.50 -0.55 -6.33
N LYS A 221 -28.39 -1.29 -6.26
CA LYS A 221 -28.15 -2.44 -7.14
C LYS A 221 -27.42 -3.54 -6.41
N ARG A 222 -27.82 -4.79 -6.66
CA ARG A 222 -27.03 -5.96 -6.27
C ARG A 222 -25.93 -6.19 -7.31
N ILE A 223 -24.68 -6.27 -6.86
CA ILE A 223 -23.52 -6.58 -7.71
C ILE A 223 -22.97 -7.98 -7.36
N PRO A 224 -22.40 -8.70 -8.34
CA PRO A 224 -21.70 -9.96 -8.08
C PRO A 224 -20.37 -9.70 -7.36
N LEU A 225 -19.73 -10.77 -6.89
CA LEU A 225 -18.36 -10.70 -6.36
C LEU A 225 -17.41 -10.20 -7.45
N VAL A 226 -16.57 -9.23 -7.10
CA VAL A 226 -15.61 -8.63 -8.03
C VAL A 226 -14.20 -8.93 -7.55
N ARG A 227 -13.38 -9.54 -8.40
CA ARG A 227 -11.95 -9.72 -8.14
C ARG A 227 -11.16 -8.58 -8.75
N ILE A 228 -10.19 -8.06 -7.99
CA ILE A 228 -9.30 -6.99 -8.45
C ILE A 228 -7.84 -7.41 -8.31
N ALA A 229 -7.01 -7.05 -9.30
CA ALA A 229 -5.57 -6.96 -9.14
C ALA A 229 -5.23 -5.55 -8.68
N TYR A 230 -4.56 -5.41 -7.54
CA TYR A 230 -4.33 -4.12 -6.91
C TYR A 230 -2.89 -3.91 -6.45
N LEU A 231 -2.54 -2.63 -6.32
CA LEU A 231 -1.41 -2.12 -5.57
C LEU A 231 -1.93 -1.30 -4.40
N LYS A 232 -1.18 -1.28 -3.29
CA LYS A 232 -1.59 -0.59 -2.08
C LYS A 232 -0.82 0.71 -1.91
N LEU A 233 -1.55 1.79 -1.69
CA LEU A 233 -1.00 3.01 -1.11
C LEU A 233 -1.22 3.00 0.40
N GLU A 234 -0.14 3.23 1.14
CA GLU A 234 -0.12 3.35 2.59
C GLU A 234 0.30 4.78 2.97
N TRP A 235 0.87 4.94 4.18
CA TRP A 235 1.43 6.21 4.60
C TRP A 235 2.46 6.75 3.61
N THR A 236 2.31 8.01 3.22
CA THR A 236 3.22 8.72 2.31
C THR A 236 3.24 10.22 2.60
N GLU A 237 4.42 10.84 2.43
CA GLU A 237 4.61 12.29 2.47
C GLU A 237 4.35 12.94 1.08
N HIS A 238 4.17 12.14 0.03
CA HIS A 238 4.09 12.58 -1.36
C HIS A 238 2.90 11.94 -2.10
N ILE A 239 1.70 12.06 -1.52
CA ILE A 239 0.47 11.40 -1.99
C ILE A 239 0.24 11.53 -3.51
N THR A 240 0.34 12.73 -4.07
CA THR A 240 0.11 12.96 -5.50
C THR A 240 1.08 12.20 -6.39
N HIS A 241 2.37 12.18 -6.02
CA HIS A 241 3.41 11.49 -6.77
C HIS A 241 3.20 9.98 -6.69
N ASP A 242 3.10 9.43 -5.48
CA ASP A 242 2.99 7.99 -5.25
C ASP A 242 1.71 7.44 -5.86
N PHE A 243 0.59 8.14 -5.71
CA PHE A 243 -0.68 7.75 -6.32
C PHE A 243 -0.58 7.73 -7.86
N THR A 244 0.11 8.70 -8.46
CA THR A 244 0.36 8.73 -9.92
C THR A 244 1.19 7.53 -10.37
N VAL A 245 2.29 7.24 -9.68
CA VAL A 245 3.17 6.09 -9.98
C VAL A 245 2.40 4.76 -9.91
N LEU A 246 1.56 4.58 -8.90
CA LEU A 246 0.74 3.37 -8.79
C LEU A 246 -0.26 3.24 -9.94
N TRP A 247 -0.92 4.33 -10.33
CA TRP A 247 -1.83 4.31 -11.49
C TRP A 247 -1.13 3.99 -12.80
N GLU A 248 0.07 4.52 -13.03
CA GLU A 248 0.88 4.19 -14.21
C GLU A 248 1.19 2.69 -14.27
N GLN A 249 1.51 2.08 -13.12
CA GLN A 249 1.75 0.63 -13.03
C GLN A 249 0.47 -0.18 -13.31
N VAL A 250 -0.68 0.23 -12.77
CA VAL A 250 -1.99 -0.41 -13.04
C VAL A 250 -2.38 -0.27 -14.52
N LEU A 251 -2.13 0.89 -15.12
CA LEU A 251 -2.34 1.14 -16.55
C LEU A 251 -1.44 0.25 -17.42
N SER A 252 -0.17 0.10 -17.04
CA SER A 252 0.78 -0.79 -17.72
C SER A 252 0.35 -2.25 -17.65
N LEU A 253 -0.12 -2.71 -16.49
CA LEU A 253 -0.71 -4.04 -16.31
C LEU A 253 -1.93 -4.21 -17.24
N SER A 254 -2.85 -3.25 -17.22
CA SER A 254 -4.06 -3.30 -18.04
C SER A 254 -3.74 -3.41 -19.54
N LYS A 255 -2.77 -2.63 -20.03
CA LYS A 255 -2.31 -2.67 -21.43
C LYS A 255 -1.66 -4.02 -21.76
N SER A 256 -0.76 -4.50 -20.91
CA SER A 256 0.00 -5.75 -21.16
C SER A 256 -0.90 -6.99 -21.27
N TYR A 257 -2.03 -6.99 -20.55
CA TYR A 257 -2.97 -8.11 -20.50
C TYR A 257 -4.33 -7.81 -21.16
N ASN A 258 -4.46 -6.68 -21.87
CA ASN A 258 -5.70 -6.21 -22.51
C ASN A 258 -6.93 -6.23 -21.58
N LEU A 259 -6.74 -5.92 -20.29
CA LEU A 259 -7.79 -6.07 -19.28
C LEU A 259 -8.97 -5.12 -19.53
N GLN A 260 -8.70 -3.86 -19.86
CA GLN A 260 -9.76 -2.88 -20.14
C GLN A 260 -10.59 -3.27 -21.36
N SER A 261 -9.95 -3.75 -22.43
CA SER A 261 -10.63 -4.23 -23.64
C SER A 261 -11.54 -5.44 -23.37
N ASN A 262 -11.22 -6.22 -22.33
CA ASN A 262 -12.02 -7.34 -21.86
C ASN A 262 -13.07 -6.95 -20.80
N GLY A 263 -13.43 -5.66 -20.73
CA GLY A 263 -14.43 -5.14 -19.79
C GLY A 263 -13.90 -4.82 -18.39
N GLY A 264 -12.58 -4.85 -18.20
CA GLY A 264 -11.91 -4.50 -16.96
C GLY A 264 -12.16 -3.03 -16.57
N ARG A 265 -12.51 -2.79 -15.31
CA ARG A 265 -12.75 -1.45 -14.76
C ARG A 265 -11.66 -1.09 -13.78
N PHE A 266 -11.15 0.13 -13.90
CA PHE A 266 -10.23 0.69 -12.91
C PHE A 266 -10.98 0.97 -11.61
N ILE A 267 -10.39 0.56 -10.50
CA ILE A 267 -10.97 0.66 -9.16
C ILE A 267 -9.99 1.35 -8.22
N SER A 268 -10.53 2.25 -7.40
CA SER A 268 -9.88 2.72 -6.18
C SER A 268 -10.75 2.32 -4.99
N LEU A 269 -10.21 1.61 -4.03
CA LEU A 269 -10.90 1.23 -2.80
C LEU A 269 -10.26 1.97 -1.64
N THR A 270 -11.05 2.78 -0.95
CA THR A 270 -10.59 3.52 0.23
C THR A 270 -10.85 2.68 1.48
N LEU A 271 -9.78 2.38 2.23
CA LEU A 271 -9.87 1.58 3.46
C LEU A 271 -10.18 2.44 4.69
N ASP A 272 -10.18 3.75 4.52
CA ASP A 272 -10.32 4.75 5.58
C ASP A 272 -11.41 5.77 5.22
N CYS A 273 -11.87 6.56 6.20
CA CYS A 273 -12.86 7.60 5.93
C CYS A 273 -12.15 8.91 5.55
N PRO A 274 -12.35 9.45 4.33
CA PRO A 274 -11.66 10.67 3.88
C PRO A 274 -12.06 11.93 4.69
N LEU A 275 -13.13 11.85 5.48
CA LEU A 275 -13.58 12.94 6.35
C LEU A 275 -12.86 12.97 7.70
N ILE A 276 -12.05 11.95 8.01
CA ILE A 276 -11.47 11.70 9.34
C ILE A 276 -9.97 11.47 9.25
N SER A 277 -9.56 10.57 8.36
CA SER A 277 -8.16 10.20 8.22
C SER A 277 -7.42 11.30 7.47
N SER A 278 -6.24 11.68 7.96
CA SER A 278 -5.39 12.65 7.26
C SER A 278 -4.93 12.08 5.92
N GLU A 279 -4.76 12.93 4.91
CA GLU A 279 -4.36 12.51 3.55
C GLU A 279 -3.11 11.62 3.55
N GLU A 280 -2.08 12.01 4.30
CA GLU A 280 -0.82 11.26 4.43
C GLU A 280 -0.99 9.84 4.98
N LYS A 281 -2.07 9.56 5.72
CA LYS A 281 -2.31 8.26 6.39
C LYS A 281 -3.45 7.47 5.74
N ALA A 282 -4.10 8.04 4.74
CA ALA A 282 -5.22 7.42 4.06
C ALA A 282 -4.72 6.24 3.22
N ARG A 283 -5.32 5.07 3.43
CA ARG A 283 -4.93 3.83 2.77
C ARG A 283 -5.86 3.56 1.60
N PHE A 284 -5.26 3.26 0.44
CA PHE A 284 -5.98 2.99 -0.79
C PHE A 284 -5.52 1.68 -1.42
N LEU A 285 -6.46 0.95 -2.02
CA LEU A 285 -6.14 -0.08 -3.00
C LEU A 285 -6.47 0.49 -4.38
N VAL A 286 -5.47 0.61 -5.25
CA VAL A 286 -5.67 1.04 -6.64
C VAL A 286 -5.43 -0.14 -7.56
N GLY A 287 -6.33 -0.36 -8.51
CA GLY A 287 -6.30 -1.58 -9.28
C GLY A 287 -7.26 -1.63 -10.45
N ILE A 288 -7.43 -2.83 -10.98
CA ILE A 288 -8.32 -3.14 -12.09
C ILE A 288 -9.04 -4.46 -11.84
N THR A 289 -10.30 -4.55 -12.24
CA THR A 289 -11.05 -5.82 -12.16
C THR A 289 -10.45 -6.87 -13.08
N ILE A 290 -10.40 -8.11 -12.59
CA ILE A 290 -9.82 -9.25 -13.30
C ILE A 290 -10.82 -10.42 -13.35
N PRO A 291 -10.80 -11.25 -14.40
CA PRO A 291 -11.60 -12.46 -14.45
C PRO A 291 -11.08 -13.52 -13.47
N THR A 292 -11.93 -14.47 -13.07
CA THR A 292 -11.58 -15.49 -12.08
C THR A 292 -10.41 -16.38 -12.50
N SER A 293 -10.22 -16.59 -13.80
CA SER A 293 -9.11 -17.38 -14.36
C SER A 293 -7.79 -16.60 -14.45
N PHE A 294 -7.76 -15.30 -14.15
CA PHE A 294 -6.57 -14.48 -14.30
C PHE A 294 -5.51 -14.80 -13.25
N SER A 295 -4.28 -15.08 -13.72
CA SER A 295 -3.11 -15.21 -12.86
C SER A 295 -2.47 -13.84 -12.65
N VAL A 296 -2.56 -13.32 -11.43
CA VAL A 296 -1.98 -12.02 -11.08
C VAL A 296 -0.45 -12.09 -11.11
N PRO A 297 0.25 -11.20 -11.84
CA PRO A 297 1.71 -11.20 -11.88
C PRO A 297 2.31 -10.76 -10.55
N LYS A 298 3.57 -11.18 -10.31
CA LYS A 298 4.31 -10.79 -9.10
C LYS A 298 4.36 -9.26 -8.95
N GLY A 299 4.18 -8.80 -7.72
CA GLY A 299 4.12 -7.37 -7.38
C GLY A 299 2.71 -6.82 -7.24
N PHE A 300 1.70 -7.49 -7.82
CA PHE A 300 0.29 -7.17 -7.60
C PHE A 300 -0.35 -8.15 -6.62
N PHE A 301 -1.33 -7.67 -5.88
CA PHE A 301 -2.12 -8.46 -4.94
C PHE A 301 -3.53 -8.68 -5.49
N THR A 302 -4.23 -9.66 -4.93
CA THR A 302 -5.64 -9.91 -5.26
C THR A 302 -6.52 -9.52 -4.08
N TYR A 303 -7.60 -8.81 -4.35
CA TYR A 303 -8.66 -8.54 -3.38
C TYR A 303 -10.02 -8.92 -3.98
N GLU A 304 -10.93 -9.37 -3.12
CA GLU A 304 -12.29 -9.73 -3.51
C GLU A 304 -13.26 -8.76 -2.83
N ILE A 305 -14.03 -8.05 -3.66
CA ILE A 305 -15.13 -7.20 -3.22
C ILE A 305 -16.37 -8.08 -3.14
N ASP A 306 -16.96 -8.15 -1.96
CA ASP A 306 -18.06 -9.06 -1.67
C ASP A 306 -19.33 -8.75 -2.46
N ALA A 307 -19.98 -9.80 -2.94
CA ALA A 307 -21.27 -9.68 -3.59
C ALA A 307 -22.33 -9.06 -2.64
N GLY A 308 -23.30 -8.36 -3.20
CA GLY A 308 -24.49 -7.92 -2.46
C GLY A 308 -24.98 -6.55 -2.88
N GLU A 309 -25.75 -5.90 -2.02
CA GLU A 309 -26.41 -4.62 -2.33
C GLU A 309 -25.49 -3.42 -2.11
N TYR A 310 -25.43 -2.55 -3.11
CA TYR A 310 -24.68 -1.30 -3.10
C TYR A 310 -25.58 -0.14 -3.48
N ALA A 311 -25.37 1.00 -2.83
CA ALA A 311 -25.85 2.29 -3.29
C ALA A 311 -24.77 2.91 -4.19
N ILE A 312 -25.12 3.14 -5.45
CA ILE A 312 -24.21 3.63 -6.48
C ILE A 312 -24.50 5.11 -6.73
N PHE A 313 -23.53 5.97 -6.46
CA PHE A 313 -23.61 7.40 -6.70
C PHE A 313 -22.81 7.75 -7.95
N HIS A 314 -23.51 8.28 -8.95
CA HIS A 314 -22.89 8.72 -10.20
C HIS A 314 -22.43 10.17 -10.05
N PHE A 315 -21.12 10.38 -9.97
CA PHE A 315 -20.53 11.70 -9.87
C PHE A 315 -19.87 12.11 -11.18
N LYS A 316 -20.10 13.35 -11.59
CA LYS A 316 -19.44 13.99 -12.72
C LYS A 316 -18.80 15.29 -12.23
N GLY A 317 -17.48 15.38 -12.32
CA GLY A 317 -16.74 16.56 -11.85
C GLY A 317 -15.31 16.24 -11.45
N LEU A 318 -14.70 17.18 -10.73
CA LEU A 318 -13.27 17.12 -10.39
C LEU A 318 -13.03 16.18 -9.22
N TYR A 319 -11.91 15.44 -9.21
CA TYR A 319 -11.62 14.50 -8.12
C TYR A 319 -11.50 15.15 -6.75
N HIS A 320 -11.02 16.40 -6.66
CA HIS A 320 -10.98 17.12 -5.38
C HIS A 320 -12.38 17.44 -4.81
N GLU A 321 -13.44 17.34 -5.63
CA GLU A 321 -14.82 17.49 -5.17
C GLU A 321 -15.41 16.19 -4.59
N LEU A 322 -14.73 15.04 -4.76
CA LEU A 322 -15.20 13.76 -4.21
C LEU A 322 -15.38 13.82 -2.69
N ASN A 323 -14.56 14.58 -1.97
CA ASN A 323 -14.72 14.80 -0.53
C ASN A 323 -16.09 15.38 -0.16
N ARG A 324 -16.65 16.25 -1.01
CA ARG A 324 -18.01 16.81 -0.82
C ARG A 324 -19.07 15.74 -1.07
N VAL A 325 -18.84 14.85 -2.04
CA VAL A 325 -19.72 13.72 -2.32
C VAL A 325 -19.73 12.73 -1.15
N TYR A 326 -18.56 12.36 -0.62
CA TYR A 326 -18.46 11.49 0.56
C TYR A 326 -19.11 12.10 1.79
N ARG A 327 -18.96 13.42 2.00
CA ARG A 327 -19.69 14.14 3.05
C ARG A 327 -21.20 13.98 2.89
N TYR A 328 -21.72 14.24 1.69
CA TYR A 328 -23.14 14.06 1.40
C TYR A 328 -23.61 12.63 1.66
N ILE A 329 -22.87 11.64 1.15
CA ILE A 329 -23.19 10.22 1.33
C ILE A 329 -23.28 9.87 2.82
N TYR A 330 -22.26 10.20 3.62
CA TYR A 330 -22.15 9.70 4.98
C TYR A 330 -22.86 10.53 6.04
N ILE A 331 -22.99 11.85 5.84
CA ILE A 331 -23.54 12.78 6.83
C ILE A 331 -24.99 13.14 6.51
N ASP A 332 -25.36 13.27 5.24
CA ASP A 332 -26.70 13.75 4.86
C ASP A 332 -27.60 12.58 4.41
N TRP A 333 -27.15 11.78 3.44
CA TRP A 333 -27.94 10.71 2.85
C TRP A 333 -28.06 9.47 3.74
N LEU A 334 -26.94 8.88 4.18
CA LEU A 334 -26.96 7.60 4.88
C LEU A 334 -27.79 7.62 6.18
N PRO A 335 -27.70 8.65 7.06
CA PRO A 335 -28.47 8.68 8.30
C PRO A 335 -29.98 8.76 8.06
N THR A 336 -30.40 9.53 7.05
CA THR A 336 -31.82 9.72 6.69
C THR A 336 -32.33 8.63 5.75
N SER A 337 -31.44 7.83 5.15
CA SER A 337 -31.80 6.72 4.28
C SER A 337 -32.47 5.56 5.05
N GLY A 338 -33.19 4.71 4.32
CA GLY A 338 -33.65 3.41 4.80
C GLY A 338 -32.54 2.35 4.92
N TYR A 339 -31.27 2.73 4.79
CA TYR A 339 -30.12 1.83 4.67
C TYR A 339 -29.07 2.09 5.77
N THR A 340 -28.29 1.07 6.08
CA THR A 340 -27.09 1.17 6.91
C THR A 340 -25.92 0.51 6.18
N LEU A 341 -24.69 0.86 6.56
CA LEU A 341 -23.50 0.27 5.98
C LEU A 341 -23.38 -1.19 6.38
N ARG A 342 -23.21 -2.06 5.39
CA ARG A 342 -22.87 -3.47 5.61
C ARG A 342 -21.41 -3.60 6.07
N GLU A 343 -20.53 -2.85 5.41
CA GLU A 343 -19.09 -2.84 5.62
C GLU A 343 -18.56 -1.39 5.60
N PRO A 344 -17.39 -1.12 6.18
CA PRO A 344 -16.83 0.23 6.22
C PRO A 344 -16.20 0.69 4.89
N TYR A 345 -15.89 -0.23 3.97
CA TYR A 345 -15.09 0.09 2.78
C TYR A 345 -15.98 0.45 1.59
N THR A 346 -15.63 1.56 0.95
CA THR A 346 -16.25 2.01 -0.31
C THR A 346 -15.22 2.00 -1.42
N PHE A 347 -15.70 1.79 -2.63
CA PHE A 347 -14.83 1.80 -3.79
C PHE A 347 -15.43 2.64 -4.92
N GLU A 348 -14.54 3.12 -5.76
CA GLU A 348 -14.81 3.95 -6.92
C GLU A 348 -14.50 3.14 -8.17
N THR A 349 -15.31 3.32 -9.23
CA THR A 349 -14.91 2.91 -10.58
C THR A 349 -14.87 4.12 -11.49
N TYR A 350 -13.79 4.24 -12.26
CA TYR A 350 -13.59 5.35 -13.20
C TYR A 350 -14.08 4.97 -14.59
N LEU A 351 -15.07 5.71 -15.10
CA LEU A 351 -15.71 5.41 -16.40
C LEU A 351 -14.94 6.03 -17.59
N ASN A 352 -14.08 7.01 -17.33
CA ASN A 352 -13.20 7.65 -18.28
C ASN A 352 -11.86 8.01 -17.61
N THR A 353 -10.89 8.50 -18.39
CA THR A 353 -9.54 8.80 -17.90
C THR A 353 -9.18 10.27 -18.08
N PRO A 354 -8.42 10.87 -17.13
CA PRO A 354 -7.93 12.25 -17.27
C PRO A 354 -7.05 12.49 -18.50
N GLU A 355 -6.39 11.44 -19.03
CA GLU A 355 -5.62 11.52 -20.28
C GLU A 355 -6.48 11.85 -21.51
N LYS A 356 -7.76 11.43 -21.50
CA LYS A 356 -8.64 11.47 -22.68
C LYS A 356 -9.88 12.34 -22.48
N THR A 357 -10.08 12.86 -21.28
CA THR A 357 -11.31 13.57 -20.92
C THR A 357 -10.96 14.78 -20.08
N SER A 358 -11.59 15.92 -20.40
CA SER A 358 -11.42 17.12 -19.57
C SER A 358 -11.85 16.84 -18.14
N VAL A 359 -11.15 17.47 -17.20
CA VAL A 359 -11.33 17.21 -15.77
C VAL A 359 -12.77 17.44 -15.28
N SER A 360 -13.53 18.34 -15.90
CA SER A 360 -14.96 18.60 -15.61
C SER A 360 -15.91 17.53 -16.15
N GLU A 361 -15.46 16.70 -17.09
CA GLU A 361 -16.22 15.62 -17.72
C GLU A 361 -15.86 14.24 -17.15
N LEU A 362 -14.97 14.19 -16.16
CA LEU A 362 -14.62 12.96 -15.46
C LEU A 362 -15.85 12.37 -14.77
N ARG A 363 -16.03 11.05 -14.91
CA ARG A 363 -17.16 10.31 -14.39
C ARG A 363 -16.68 9.19 -13.47
N THR A 364 -17.15 9.24 -12.23
CA THR A 364 -16.82 8.29 -11.18
C THR A 364 -18.10 7.72 -10.59
N ASP A 365 -18.18 6.40 -10.52
CA ASP A 365 -19.23 5.72 -9.77
C ASP A 365 -18.68 5.35 -8.38
N ILE A 366 -19.35 5.81 -7.32
CA ILE A 366 -19.00 5.50 -5.94
C ILE A 366 -19.95 4.41 -5.45
N TYR A 367 -19.39 3.28 -5.00
CA TYR A 367 -20.12 2.12 -4.53
C TYR A 367 -20.06 2.05 -3.01
N VAL A 368 -21.23 2.20 -2.39
CA VAL A 368 -21.40 2.16 -0.94
C VAL A 368 -22.10 0.86 -0.54
N PRO A 369 -21.47 -0.06 0.22
CA PRO A 369 -22.07 -1.34 0.58
C PRO A 369 -23.18 -1.13 1.61
N VAL A 370 -24.41 -1.46 1.26
CA VAL A 370 -25.58 -1.16 2.07
C VAL A 370 -26.42 -2.38 2.37
N MET A 371 -27.14 -2.32 3.49
CA MET A 371 -28.21 -3.23 3.86
C MET A 371 -29.39 -2.43 4.40
N ARG A 372 -30.62 -2.94 4.26
CA ARG A 372 -31.80 -2.25 4.79
C ARG A 372 -31.76 -2.18 6.32
N LYS A 373 -32.12 -1.02 6.88
CA LYS A 373 -32.32 -0.89 8.33
C LYS A 373 -33.42 -1.87 8.75
N LYS A 374 -33.16 -2.66 9.80
CA LYS A 374 -34.22 -3.46 10.43
C LYS A 374 -35.21 -2.46 11.05
N LYS A 375 -36.48 -2.57 10.66
CA LYS A 375 -37.58 -1.78 11.23
C LYS A 375 -37.80 -2.13 12.69
#